data_AF-A0A317C8Z5-F1
#
_entry.id   AF-A0A317C8Z5-F1
#
_cell.length_a   1.000
_cell.length_b   1.000
_cell.length_c   1.000
_cell.angle_alpha   90.00
_cell.angle_beta   90.00
_cell.angle_gamma   90.00
#
_symmetry.space_group_name_H-M   'P 1'
#
loop_
_entity.id
_entity.type
_entity.pdbx_description
1 polymer ?
#
loop_
_entity_poly.entity_id
_entity_poly.type
_entity_poly.pdbx_seq_one_letter_code
_entity_poly.pdbx_strand_id
1 'polypeptide(L)'
;MGHSLCVTAAVSKQSSLNQAAYVTGSTEYRYGHNSILNMKVYGAPADTGYGRVAMLHDGSMYRLYLFKRGSRDTIYQFGFNRSTNRYEYGYNSIKVLKIVGMPADASNKGFAMLHDGKDYRLYQRSKDGKKLYQAAYKAGSNSYVYGYNSIKVMNITGAPATITNNGRWAMLHDGKDYRLYIGRKGHANQFYQFAFDGSGYKHGYKSIPLLKVTGMPNTSKRNSFAMLHDRSAYRYYYKTK
;
A
#
# COMPACT_ATOMS: atom_id res chain seq x y z
N MET A 1 -5.43 37.75 35.34
CA MET A 1 -5.17 37.68 33.89
C MET A 1 -4.86 36.25 33.52
N GLY A 2 -5.89 35.47 33.17
CA GLY A 2 -5.73 34.06 32.77
C GLY A 2 -5.72 33.97 31.25
N HIS A 3 -4.54 33.80 30.65
CA HIS A 3 -4.45 33.50 29.23
C HIS A 3 -4.87 32.05 29.00
N SER A 4 -6.10 31.88 28.54
CA SER A 4 -6.58 30.64 27.93
C SER A 4 -5.75 30.38 26.68
N LEU A 5 -4.85 29.40 26.77
CA LEU A 5 -4.15 28.85 25.61
C LEU A 5 -5.17 28.08 24.78
N CYS A 6 -5.79 28.77 23.83
CA CYS A 6 -6.54 28.16 22.75
C CYS A 6 -5.59 27.28 21.94
N VAL A 7 -5.56 25.99 22.25
CA VAL A 7 -4.86 24.98 21.45
C VAL A 7 -5.60 24.91 20.12
N THR A 8 -5.13 25.67 19.13
CA THR A 8 -5.55 25.53 17.74
C THR A 8 -5.13 24.14 17.27
N ALA A 9 -6.07 23.19 17.30
CA ALA A 9 -5.89 21.91 16.66
C ALA A 9 -5.57 22.16 15.18
N ALA A 10 -4.33 21.89 14.78
CA ALA A 10 -3.90 22.05 13.40
C ALA A 10 -4.83 21.23 12.50
N VAL A 11 -5.60 21.92 11.65
CA VAL A 11 -6.53 21.27 10.72
C VAL A 11 -5.72 20.36 9.82
N SER A 12 -5.85 19.04 10.03
CA SER A 12 -5.19 18.06 9.18
C SER A 12 -5.68 18.26 7.75
N LYS A 13 -4.78 18.45 6.78
CA LYS A 13 -5.14 18.50 5.36
C LYS A 13 -5.92 17.23 5.01
N GLN A 14 -7.23 17.38 4.77
CA GLN A 14 -8.08 16.27 4.38
C GLN A 14 -7.53 15.69 3.07
N SER A 15 -7.28 14.39 3.07
CA SER A 15 -6.80 13.67 1.89
C SER A 15 -7.85 12.65 1.46
N SER A 16 -7.78 12.20 0.22
CA SER A 16 -8.64 11.14 -0.29
C SER A 16 -7.92 10.25 -1.29
N LEU A 17 -8.56 9.13 -1.61
CA LEU A 17 -8.07 8.12 -2.53
C LEU A 17 -9.09 7.92 -3.66
N ASN A 18 -8.65 7.99 -4.90
CA ASN A 18 -9.41 7.58 -6.07
C ASN A 18 -9.25 6.07 -6.28
N GLN A 19 -10.35 5.34 -6.44
CA GLN A 19 -10.35 3.88 -6.57
C GLN A 19 -10.74 3.42 -7.98
N ALA A 20 -10.02 2.41 -8.46
CA ALA A 20 -10.43 1.57 -9.58
C ALA A 20 -10.52 0.10 -9.13
N ALA A 21 -11.20 -0.72 -9.92
CA ALA A 21 -11.19 -2.16 -9.75
C ALA A 21 -10.82 -2.87 -11.05
N TYR A 22 -10.23 -4.06 -10.90
CA TYR A 22 -9.92 -4.94 -12.03
C TYR A 22 -11.19 -5.37 -12.74
N VAL A 23 -11.18 -5.34 -14.07
CA VAL A 23 -12.24 -5.87 -14.92
C VAL A 23 -11.89 -7.33 -15.23
N THR A 24 -12.72 -8.27 -14.79
CA THR A 24 -12.49 -9.72 -14.95
C THR A 24 -12.27 -10.11 -16.42
N GLY A 25 -11.29 -10.97 -16.68
CA GLY A 25 -10.96 -11.44 -18.02
C GLY A 25 -10.21 -10.42 -18.89
N SER A 26 -9.69 -9.34 -18.30
CA SER A 26 -9.03 -8.26 -19.03
C SER A 26 -7.60 -7.99 -18.54
N THR A 27 -6.99 -6.91 -19.04
CA THR A 27 -5.72 -6.36 -18.54
C THR A 27 -5.90 -5.00 -17.85
N GLU A 28 -7.13 -4.68 -17.42
CA GLU A 28 -7.52 -3.33 -17.05
C GLU A 28 -8.06 -3.21 -15.62
N TYR A 29 -7.62 -2.15 -14.94
CA TYR A 29 -8.29 -1.59 -13.77
C TYR A 29 -9.05 -0.33 -14.21
N ARG A 30 -10.36 -0.29 -13.98
CA ARG A 30 -11.21 0.82 -14.44
C ARG A 30 -11.74 1.62 -13.27
N TYR A 31 -11.52 2.94 -13.29
CA TYR A 31 -12.09 3.85 -12.31
C TYR A 31 -13.62 3.80 -12.34
N GLY A 32 -14.26 3.77 -11.16
CA GLY A 32 -15.72 3.67 -11.04
C GLY A 32 -16.31 2.28 -11.31
N HIS A 33 -15.52 1.32 -11.77
CA HIS A 33 -15.98 -0.07 -11.91
C HIS A 33 -15.96 -0.78 -10.56
N ASN A 34 -17.13 -1.22 -10.07
CA ASN A 34 -17.30 -1.91 -8.78
C ASN A 34 -16.67 -1.20 -7.57
N SER A 35 -16.37 0.10 -7.65
CA SER A 35 -15.50 0.82 -6.72
C SER A 35 -16.17 2.07 -6.12
N ILE A 36 -15.76 2.46 -4.92
CA ILE A 36 -16.07 3.77 -4.33
C ILE A 36 -15.15 4.81 -4.95
N LEU A 37 -15.73 5.73 -5.75
CA LEU A 37 -14.99 6.69 -6.58
C LEU A 37 -13.91 7.46 -5.82
N ASN A 38 -14.28 8.11 -4.71
CA ASN A 38 -13.35 8.89 -3.89
C ASN A 38 -13.59 8.61 -2.40
N MET A 39 -12.58 8.06 -1.73
CA MET A 39 -12.66 7.70 -0.31
C MET A 39 -11.90 8.72 0.52
N LYS A 40 -12.58 9.38 1.46
CA LYS A 40 -11.98 10.39 2.34
C LYS A 40 -11.12 9.75 3.43
N VAL A 41 -10.09 10.48 3.87
CA VAL A 41 -9.24 10.16 5.02
C VAL A 41 -9.41 11.27 6.06
N TYR A 42 -9.73 10.88 7.29
CA TYR A 42 -10.10 11.80 8.37
C TYR A 42 -9.31 11.53 9.65
N GLY A 43 -9.08 12.59 10.42
CA GLY A 43 -8.40 12.51 11.73
C GLY A 43 -6.92 12.17 11.65
N ALA A 44 -6.29 12.30 10.48
CA ALA A 44 -4.88 11.98 10.30
C ALA A 44 -4.00 12.95 11.14
N PRO A 45 -2.97 12.46 11.84
CA PRO A 45 -2.00 13.35 12.51
C PRO A 45 -1.40 14.38 11.56
N ALA A 46 -1.09 15.59 12.05
CA ALA A 46 -0.60 16.72 11.24
C ALA A 46 0.71 16.41 10.48
N ASP A 47 1.53 15.53 11.06
CA ASP A 47 2.77 15.05 10.48
C ASP A 47 2.59 13.81 9.60
N THR A 48 1.37 13.47 9.18
CA THR A 48 1.14 12.38 8.23
C THR A 48 1.82 12.67 6.89
N GLY A 49 2.56 11.67 6.41
CA GLY A 49 3.28 11.64 5.15
C GLY A 49 2.51 10.90 4.07
N TYR A 50 1.70 11.63 3.31
CA TYR A 50 0.86 11.09 2.23
C TYR A 50 1.60 10.71 0.93
N GLY A 51 2.93 10.56 0.97
CA GLY A 51 3.72 10.16 -0.21
C GLY A 51 3.81 8.64 -0.39
N ARG A 52 3.59 7.89 0.70
CA ARG A 52 3.72 6.44 0.77
C ARG A 52 2.43 5.90 1.34
N VAL A 53 1.75 5.07 0.56
CA VAL A 53 0.42 4.54 0.85
C VAL A 53 0.49 3.03 0.70
N ALA A 54 -0.04 2.30 1.67
CA ALA A 54 -0.35 0.89 1.53
C ALA A 54 -1.78 0.64 1.97
N MET A 55 -2.39 -0.40 1.42
CA MET A 55 -3.76 -0.79 1.74
C MET A 55 -3.79 -2.29 2.03
N LEU A 56 -4.65 -2.70 2.96
CA LEU A 56 -4.80 -4.10 3.36
C LEU A 56 -6.27 -4.38 3.60
N HIS A 57 -6.71 -5.59 3.25
CA HIS A 57 -7.96 -6.16 3.72
C HIS A 57 -7.66 -7.53 4.33
N ASP A 58 -8.07 -7.75 5.58
CA ASP A 58 -7.85 -9.03 6.27
C ASP A 58 -9.04 -9.98 6.21
N GLY A 59 -10.13 -9.55 5.58
CA GLY A 59 -11.40 -10.28 5.56
C GLY A 59 -12.49 -9.68 6.42
N SER A 60 -12.13 -8.77 7.32
CA SER A 60 -13.10 -8.04 8.15
C SER A 60 -13.05 -6.55 7.82
N MET A 61 -11.85 -5.98 7.74
CA MET A 61 -11.68 -4.53 7.66
C MET A 61 -10.70 -4.10 6.57
N TYR A 62 -11.09 -3.09 5.82
CA TYR A 62 -10.20 -2.34 4.95
C TYR A 62 -9.37 -1.38 5.78
N ARG A 63 -8.06 -1.39 5.57
CA ARG A 63 -7.10 -0.56 6.29
C ARG A 63 -6.22 0.22 5.33
N LEU A 64 -6.03 1.49 5.65
CA LEU A 64 -5.09 2.39 5.02
C LEU A 64 -3.90 2.60 5.97
N TYR A 65 -2.71 2.64 5.39
CA TYR A 65 -1.46 2.89 6.10
C TYR A 65 -0.73 4.05 5.47
N LEU A 66 -0.33 5.00 6.31
CA LEU A 66 0.43 6.18 5.91
C LEU A 66 1.61 6.35 6.85
N PHE A 67 2.78 6.67 6.32
CA PHE A 67 3.92 6.93 7.18
C PHE A 67 3.79 8.25 7.92
N LYS A 68 4.40 8.35 9.10
CA LYS A 68 4.80 9.64 9.67
C LYS A 68 5.83 10.32 8.76
N ARG A 69 5.69 11.63 8.52
CA ARG A 69 6.60 12.43 7.69
C ARG A 69 8.00 12.43 8.31
N GLY A 70 9.02 12.26 7.47
CA GLY A 70 10.43 12.15 7.88
C GLY A 70 10.82 10.82 8.54
N SER A 71 9.86 9.99 8.95
CA SER A 71 10.15 8.70 9.59
C SER A 71 10.41 7.58 8.59
N ARG A 72 11.28 6.64 8.97
CA ARG A 72 11.57 5.41 8.21
C ARG A 72 10.87 4.18 8.79
N ASP A 73 10.31 4.30 9.99
CA ASP A 73 9.87 3.18 10.82
C ASP A 73 8.43 3.33 11.36
N THR A 74 7.82 4.51 11.27
CA THR A 74 6.56 4.81 11.96
C THR A 74 5.43 4.96 10.95
N ILE A 75 4.39 4.15 11.14
CA ILE A 75 3.20 4.08 10.29
C ILE A 75 1.97 4.40 11.13
N TYR A 76 1.07 5.21 10.57
CA TYR A 76 -0.28 5.45 11.06
C TYR A 76 -1.27 4.54 10.34
N GLN A 77 -2.15 3.91 11.12
CA GLN A 77 -3.21 3.04 10.60
C GLN A 77 -4.58 3.72 10.67
N PHE A 78 -5.37 3.47 9.64
CA PHE A 78 -6.73 3.97 9.50
C PHE A 78 -7.62 2.80 9.15
N GLY A 79 -8.72 2.61 9.88
CA GLY A 79 -9.78 1.67 9.53
C GLY A 79 -10.84 2.34 8.68
N PHE A 80 -11.43 1.60 7.75
CA PHE A 80 -12.59 2.08 7.00
C PHE A 80 -13.85 1.98 7.86
N ASN A 81 -14.45 3.14 8.15
CA ASN A 81 -15.71 3.23 8.87
C ASN A 81 -16.87 3.25 7.86
N ARG A 82 -17.69 2.19 7.86
CA ARG A 82 -18.83 2.05 6.94
C ARG A 82 -19.95 3.04 7.24
N SER A 83 -20.15 3.48 8.48
CA SER A 83 -21.23 4.42 8.83
C SER A 83 -20.94 5.84 8.32
N THR A 84 -19.66 6.21 8.23
CA THR A 84 -19.22 7.52 7.75
C THR A 84 -18.60 7.48 6.35
N ASN A 85 -18.50 6.30 5.75
CA ASN A 85 -17.95 6.02 4.43
C ASN A 85 -16.55 6.64 4.19
N ARG A 86 -15.66 6.55 5.20
CA ARG A 86 -14.31 7.13 5.15
C ARG A 86 -13.30 6.32 5.96
N TYR A 87 -12.01 6.50 5.65
CA TYR A 87 -10.92 6.00 6.50
C TYR A 87 -10.72 6.95 7.68
N GLU A 88 -10.71 6.40 8.89
CA GLU A 88 -10.60 7.15 10.13
C GLU A 88 -9.38 6.66 10.93
N TYR A 89 -8.58 7.61 11.41
CA TYR A 89 -7.37 7.30 12.17
C TYR A 89 -7.68 6.52 13.44
N GLY A 90 -7.15 5.31 13.56
CA GLY A 90 -7.37 4.45 14.73
C GLY A 90 -8.75 3.80 14.84
N TYR A 91 -9.65 3.98 13.86
CA TYR A 91 -10.98 3.35 13.91
C TYR A 91 -10.84 1.83 13.82
N ASN A 92 -11.17 1.11 14.90
CA ASN A 92 -11.01 -0.35 15.03
C ASN A 92 -9.62 -0.84 14.56
N SER A 93 -8.59 -0.04 14.84
CA SER A 93 -7.23 -0.27 14.35
C SER A 93 -6.17 0.25 15.33
N ILE A 94 -4.94 -0.23 15.21
CA ILE A 94 -3.78 0.22 15.99
C ILE A 94 -3.30 1.56 15.44
N LYS A 95 -3.50 2.65 16.18
CA LYS A 95 -3.17 4.02 15.73
C LYS A 95 -1.75 4.15 15.16
N VAL A 96 -0.75 3.65 15.88
CA VAL A 96 0.67 3.79 15.53
C VAL A 96 1.33 2.42 15.52
N LEU A 97 2.00 2.12 14.40
CA LEU A 97 2.76 0.90 14.19
C LEU A 97 4.24 1.24 13.95
N LYS A 98 5.12 0.36 14.40
CA LYS A 98 6.56 0.45 14.17
C LYS A 98 7.06 -0.60 13.18
N ILE A 99 8.13 -0.29 12.47
CA ILE A 99 8.92 -1.23 11.67
C ILE A 99 10.25 -1.41 12.37
N VAL A 100 10.61 -2.66 12.67
CA VAL A 100 11.81 -2.97 13.45
C VAL A 100 12.72 -3.88 12.65
N GLY A 101 14.01 -3.55 12.63
CA GLY A 101 15.06 -4.41 12.09
C GLY A 101 15.16 -4.49 10.57
N MET A 102 14.51 -3.61 9.81
CA MET A 102 14.66 -3.58 8.35
C MET A 102 16.13 -3.30 7.94
N PRO A 103 16.66 -3.96 6.89
CA PRO A 103 18.02 -3.73 6.41
C PRO A 103 18.30 -2.28 6.04
N ALA A 104 19.56 -1.84 6.17
CA ALA A 104 19.98 -0.46 5.89
C ALA A 104 19.80 -0.04 4.42
N ASP A 105 19.82 -1.02 3.50
CA ASP A 105 19.54 -0.82 2.08
C ASP A 105 18.05 -0.95 1.73
N ALA A 106 17.14 -1.12 2.70
CA ALA A 106 15.71 -1.00 2.47
C ALA A 106 15.36 0.43 2.02
N SER A 107 14.61 0.52 0.93
CA SER A 107 14.18 1.78 0.34
C SER A 107 13.08 2.41 1.17
N ASN A 108 13.21 3.71 1.42
CA ASN A 108 12.18 4.50 2.07
C ASN A 108 11.14 5.07 1.08
N LYS A 109 11.19 4.73 -0.23
CA LYS A 109 10.35 5.36 -1.26
C LYS A 109 8.94 4.77 -1.38
N GLY A 110 8.72 3.57 -0.86
CA GLY A 110 7.44 2.89 -0.90
C GLY A 110 7.45 1.64 -0.02
N PHE A 111 6.27 1.09 0.23
CA PHE A 111 6.05 -0.11 1.01
C PHE A 111 4.72 -0.74 0.58
N ALA A 112 4.53 -2.01 0.89
CA ALA A 112 3.26 -2.70 0.70
C ALA A 112 2.90 -3.49 1.96
N MET A 113 1.60 -3.69 2.18
CA MET A 113 1.09 -4.47 3.30
C MET A 113 -0.04 -5.36 2.80
N LEU A 114 -0.13 -6.58 3.32
CA LEU A 114 -1.20 -7.52 3.00
C LEU A 114 -1.43 -8.47 4.17
N HIS A 115 -2.57 -9.16 4.17
CA HIS A 115 -2.83 -10.29 5.05
C HIS A 115 -2.88 -11.54 4.16
N ASP A 116 -2.08 -12.54 4.50
CA ASP A 116 -1.96 -13.76 3.69
C ASP A 116 -2.89 -14.90 4.14
N GLY A 117 -3.73 -14.64 5.13
CA GLY A 117 -4.58 -15.64 5.77
C GLY A 117 -4.03 -16.15 7.10
N LYS A 118 -2.74 -15.93 7.37
CA LYS A 118 -2.07 -16.32 8.62
C LYS A 118 -1.50 -15.11 9.37
N ASP A 119 -0.73 -14.28 8.69
CA ASP A 119 -0.02 -13.14 9.27
C ASP A 119 -0.30 -11.85 8.49
N TYR A 120 -0.17 -10.72 9.19
CA TYR A 120 -0.06 -9.41 8.56
C TYR A 120 1.38 -9.19 8.11
N ARG A 121 1.57 -8.93 6.81
CA ARG A 121 2.87 -8.76 6.17
C ARG A 121 3.14 -7.31 5.83
N LEU A 122 4.40 -6.90 5.93
CA LEU A 122 4.92 -5.64 5.42
C LEU A 122 6.12 -5.92 4.53
N TYR A 123 6.18 -5.22 3.40
CA TYR A 123 7.26 -5.35 2.43
C TYR A 123 7.93 -4.00 2.17
N GLN A 124 9.24 -4.02 2.00
CA GLN A 124 10.02 -2.91 1.45
C GLN A 124 10.97 -3.43 0.37
N ARG A 125 11.12 -2.68 -0.72
CA ARG A 125 12.13 -3.00 -1.75
C ARG A 125 13.51 -2.54 -1.31
N SER A 126 14.57 -3.23 -1.74
CA SER A 126 15.95 -2.72 -1.64
C SER A 126 16.13 -1.43 -2.45
N LYS A 127 17.16 -0.63 -2.14
CA LYS A 127 17.47 0.64 -2.84
C LYS A 127 17.71 0.45 -4.33
N ASP A 128 18.31 -0.67 -4.74
CA ASP A 128 18.50 -1.05 -6.15
C ASP A 128 17.24 -1.65 -6.80
N GLY A 129 16.21 -1.93 -6.00
CA GLY A 129 14.92 -2.45 -6.44
C GLY A 129 14.92 -3.94 -6.82
N LYS A 130 16.03 -4.67 -6.60
CA LYS A 130 16.16 -6.08 -7.00
C LYS A 130 15.65 -7.07 -5.96
N LYS A 131 15.43 -6.62 -4.73
CA LYS A 131 15.00 -7.47 -3.60
C LYS A 131 13.75 -6.91 -2.93
N LEU A 132 13.01 -7.79 -2.28
CA LEU A 132 11.97 -7.48 -1.31
C LEU A 132 12.38 -8.00 0.06
N TYR A 133 12.26 -7.14 1.06
CA TYR A 133 12.40 -7.45 2.47
C TYR A 133 11.03 -7.61 3.09
N GLN A 134 10.83 -8.69 3.85
CA GLN A 134 9.56 -8.98 4.51
C GLN A 134 9.69 -8.82 6.03
N ALA A 135 8.67 -8.22 6.62
CA ALA A 135 8.39 -8.25 8.04
C ALA A 135 6.99 -8.81 8.27
N ALA A 136 6.76 -9.38 9.45
CA ALA A 136 5.43 -9.74 9.91
C ALA A 136 5.08 -8.99 11.20
N TYR A 137 3.78 -8.77 11.40
CA TYR A 137 3.27 -8.19 12.64
C TYR A 137 3.51 -9.14 13.82
N LYS A 138 4.11 -8.62 14.90
CA LYS A 138 4.30 -9.34 16.15
C LYS A 138 3.25 -8.88 17.17
N ALA A 139 2.31 -9.76 17.51
CA ALA A 139 1.25 -9.47 18.47
C ALA A 139 1.81 -8.97 19.82
N GLY A 140 1.10 -8.02 20.44
CA GLY A 140 1.51 -7.39 21.70
C GLY A 140 2.63 -6.35 21.60
N SER A 141 3.25 -6.16 20.43
CA SER A 141 4.38 -5.22 20.26
C SER A 141 4.06 -3.99 19.41
N ASN A 142 2.87 -3.91 18.79
CA ASN A 142 2.51 -2.90 17.79
C ASN A 142 3.57 -2.68 16.70
N SER A 143 4.28 -3.76 16.33
CA SER A 143 5.43 -3.69 15.43
C SER A 143 5.38 -4.75 14.35
N TYR A 144 5.84 -4.37 13.16
CA TYR A 144 6.25 -5.26 12.09
C TYR A 144 7.75 -5.53 12.24
N VAL A 145 8.10 -6.78 12.50
CA VAL A 145 9.49 -7.17 12.77
C VAL A 145 10.05 -7.89 11.55
N TYR A 146 11.14 -7.37 11.01
CA TYR A 146 11.85 -7.99 9.89
C TYR A 146 12.28 -9.41 10.21
N GLY A 147 11.98 -10.36 9.32
CA GLY A 147 12.35 -11.77 9.49
C GLY A 147 11.52 -12.54 10.53
N TYR A 148 10.60 -11.89 11.27
CA TYR A 148 9.71 -12.58 12.18
C TYR A 148 8.62 -13.32 11.40
N ASN A 149 8.53 -14.65 11.55
CA ASN A 149 7.60 -15.52 10.83
C ASN A 149 7.55 -15.30 9.30
N SER A 150 8.63 -14.83 8.69
CA SER A 150 8.62 -14.30 7.32
C SER A 150 9.85 -14.73 6.52
N ILE A 151 9.75 -14.76 5.19
CA ILE A 151 10.89 -14.91 4.28
C ILE A 151 11.65 -13.59 4.26
N LYS A 152 12.82 -13.56 4.91
CA LYS A 152 13.62 -12.33 5.10
C LYS A 152 13.86 -11.57 3.80
N VAL A 153 14.34 -12.27 2.77
CA VAL A 153 14.74 -11.68 1.49
C VAL A 153 14.17 -12.50 0.36
N MET A 154 13.55 -11.83 -0.61
CA MET A 154 13.08 -12.42 -1.85
C MET A 154 13.65 -11.66 -3.04
N ASN A 155 14.21 -12.37 -4.01
CA ASN A 155 14.70 -11.76 -5.24
C ASN A 155 13.55 -11.44 -6.19
N ILE A 156 13.70 -10.36 -6.96
CA ILE A 156 12.83 -10.04 -8.09
C ILE A 156 13.60 -10.36 -9.37
N THR A 157 13.08 -11.30 -10.15
CA THR A 157 13.73 -11.82 -11.37
C THR A 157 12.85 -11.62 -12.60
N GLY A 158 13.48 -11.59 -13.78
CA GLY A 158 12.80 -11.37 -15.05
C GLY A 158 12.17 -9.99 -15.21
N ALA A 159 12.48 -9.04 -14.32
CA ALA A 159 11.89 -7.70 -14.38
C ALA A 159 12.29 -6.99 -15.69
N PRO A 160 11.33 -6.45 -16.45
CA PRO A 160 11.64 -5.65 -17.63
C PRO A 160 12.53 -4.45 -17.30
N ALA A 161 13.45 -4.09 -18.20
CA ALA A 161 14.35 -2.93 -18.02
C ALA A 161 13.61 -1.59 -17.84
N THR A 162 12.33 -1.56 -18.22
CA THR A 162 11.43 -0.41 -18.17
C THR A 162 10.62 -0.33 -16.88
N ILE A 163 10.92 -1.10 -15.83
CA ILE A 163 10.28 -0.89 -14.52
C ILE A 163 10.61 0.49 -13.94
N THR A 164 9.72 1.04 -13.13
CA THR A 164 9.93 2.30 -12.41
C THR A 164 10.84 2.13 -11.19
N ASN A 165 11.19 3.27 -10.60
CA ASN A 165 11.83 3.35 -9.30
C ASN A 165 10.96 2.76 -8.15
N ASN A 166 11.53 2.75 -6.94
CA ASN A 166 10.90 2.22 -5.72
C ASN A 166 9.68 3.01 -5.19
N GLY A 167 9.18 4.03 -5.90
CA GLY A 167 7.98 4.79 -5.50
C GLY A 167 6.67 4.26 -6.08
N ARG A 168 6.71 3.57 -7.21
CA ARG A 168 5.51 3.08 -7.93
C ARG A 168 5.47 1.55 -7.93
N TRP A 169 5.06 0.98 -6.80
CA TRP A 169 4.83 -0.46 -6.67
C TRP A 169 3.84 -0.75 -5.56
N ALA A 170 3.21 -1.93 -5.62
CA ALA A 170 2.30 -2.42 -4.60
C ALA A 170 2.32 -3.95 -4.56
N MET A 171 1.69 -4.54 -3.56
CA MET A 171 1.49 -5.98 -3.46
C MET A 171 0.10 -6.30 -2.92
N LEU A 172 -0.38 -7.50 -3.22
CA LEU A 172 -1.54 -8.09 -2.57
C LEU A 172 -1.37 -9.62 -2.54
N HIS A 173 -2.15 -10.27 -1.69
CA HIS A 173 -2.35 -11.71 -1.72
C HIS A 173 -3.78 -11.96 -2.20
N ASP A 174 -3.93 -12.73 -3.27
CA ASP A 174 -5.23 -12.94 -3.91
C ASP A 174 -6.02 -14.15 -3.36
N GLY A 175 -5.47 -14.80 -2.33
CA GLY A 175 -5.99 -16.03 -1.75
C GLY A 175 -5.27 -17.28 -2.27
N LYS A 176 -4.53 -17.17 -3.37
CA LYS A 176 -3.75 -18.27 -3.95
C LYS A 176 -2.28 -17.92 -4.12
N ASP A 177 -2.00 -16.74 -4.67
CA ASP A 177 -0.65 -16.31 -5.01
C ASP A 177 -0.37 -14.92 -4.40
N TYR A 178 0.89 -14.69 -4.02
CA TYR A 178 1.37 -13.34 -3.71
C TYR A 178 1.70 -12.63 -5.01
N ARG A 179 1.11 -11.44 -5.19
CA ARG A 179 1.28 -10.61 -6.39
C ARG A 179 2.09 -9.38 -6.07
N LEU A 180 3.09 -9.11 -6.89
CA LEU A 180 3.85 -7.85 -6.89
C LEU A 180 3.53 -7.07 -8.16
N TYR A 181 3.36 -5.76 -8.02
CA TYR A 181 3.08 -4.86 -9.13
C TYR A 181 4.11 -3.75 -9.13
N ILE A 182 4.73 -3.47 -10.28
CA ILE A 182 5.71 -2.39 -10.43
C ILE A 182 5.34 -1.54 -11.64
N GLY A 183 5.30 -0.23 -11.48
CA GLY A 183 4.98 0.71 -12.57
C GLY A 183 5.93 0.59 -13.75
N ARG A 184 5.47 1.00 -14.94
CA ARG A 184 6.31 1.14 -16.14
C ARG A 184 6.83 2.57 -16.28
N LYS A 185 8.12 2.72 -16.55
CA LYS A 185 8.81 4.00 -16.80
C LYS A 185 8.19 4.67 -18.03
N GLY A 186 7.95 5.99 -17.95
CA GLY A 186 7.28 6.75 -19.01
C GLY A 186 5.77 6.55 -19.10
N HIS A 187 5.20 5.51 -18.47
CA HIS A 187 3.77 5.18 -18.56
C HIS A 187 3.12 5.20 -17.17
N ALA A 188 2.57 6.37 -16.81
CA ALA A 188 1.98 6.60 -15.48
C ALA A 188 0.74 5.74 -15.18
N ASN A 189 0.14 5.12 -16.19
CA ASN A 189 -1.05 4.28 -16.07
C ASN A 189 -0.79 2.79 -16.33
N GLN A 190 0.47 2.38 -16.56
CA GLN A 190 0.82 0.99 -16.81
C GLN A 190 1.73 0.43 -15.72
N PHE A 191 1.61 -0.87 -15.48
CA PHE A 191 2.40 -1.59 -14.48
C PHE A 191 2.50 -3.08 -14.83
N TYR A 192 3.63 -3.67 -14.48
CA TYR A 192 3.93 -5.09 -14.64
C TYR A 192 3.44 -5.85 -13.42
N GLN A 193 2.91 -7.07 -13.61
CA GLN A 193 2.60 -7.99 -12.53
C GLN A 193 3.66 -9.10 -12.45
N PHE A 194 3.98 -9.50 -11.23
CA PHE A 194 4.87 -10.58 -10.88
C PHE A 194 4.12 -11.49 -9.91
N ALA A 195 4.47 -12.77 -9.86
CA ALA A 195 3.97 -13.68 -8.85
C ALA A 195 5.12 -14.37 -8.11
N PHE A 196 4.85 -14.76 -6.87
CA PHE A 196 5.78 -15.52 -6.05
C PHE A 196 5.81 -16.99 -6.51
N ASP A 197 7.01 -17.54 -6.71
CA ASP A 197 7.21 -18.91 -7.21
C ASP A 197 7.67 -19.91 -6.14
N GLY A 198 7.66 -19.50 -4.87
CA GLY A 198 8.20 -20.28 -3.75
C GLY A 198 9.59 -19.81 -3.29
N SER A 199 10.35 -19.13 -4.16
CA SER A 199 11.69 -18.63 -3.87
C SER A 199 11.78 -17.10 -3.97
N GLY A 200 11.09 -16.51 -4.94
CA GLY A 200 11.12 -15.08 -5.22
C GLY A 200 9.97 -14.65 -6.12
N TYR A 201 10.00 -13.40 -6.55
CA TYR A 201 9.02 -12.84 -7.48
C TYR A 201 9.55 -12.90 -8.90
N LYS A 202 8.76 -13.50 -9.80
CA LYS A 202 9.12 -13.66 -11.20
C LYS A 202 8.08 -13.00 -12.11
N HIS A 203 8.57 -12.21 -13.07
CA HIS A 203 7.73 -11.68 -14.15
C HIS A 203 7.36 -12.80 -15.11
N GLY A 204 6.10 -12.82 -15.58
CA GLY A 204 5.61 -13.87 -16.49
C GLY A 204 5.22 -15.18 -15.81
N TYR A 205 5.57 -15.39 -14.54
CA TYR A 205 5.10 -16.55 -13.77
C TYR A 205 3.69 -16.30 -13.22
N LYS A 206 2.71 -17.09 -13.68
CA LYS A 206 1.28 -16.99 -13.28
C LYS A 206 0.72 -15.56 -13.30
N SER A 207 1.26 -14.67 -14.12
CA SER A 207 1.00 -13.23 -14.04
C SER A 207 0.48 -12.69 -15.36
N ILE A 208 -0.34 -11.65 -15.30
CA ILE A 208 -0.68 -10.81 -16.45
C ILE A 208 0.54 -9.92 -16.76
N PRO A 209 1.20 -10.07 -17.93
CA PRO A 209 2.50 -9.43 -18.16
C PRO A 209 2.47 -7.91 -18.02
N LEU A 210 1.39 -7.27 -18.49
CA LEU A 210 1.22 -5.83 -18.43
C LEU A 210 -0.24 -5.50 -18.14
N LEU A 211 -0.45 -4.67 -17.13
CA LEU A 211 -1.74 -4.14 -16.72
C LEU A 211 -1.78 -2.63 -16.96
N LYS A 212 -2.99 -2.11 -17.16
CA LYS A 212 -3.24 -0.67 -17.25
C LYS A 212 -4.37 -0.23 -16.32
N VAL A 213 -4.31 1.02 -15.88
CA VAL A 213 -5.42 1.69 -15.20
C VAL A 213 -6.03 2.78 -16.10
N THR A 214 -7.35 2.81 -16.21
CA THR A 214 -8.11 3.69 -17.12
C THR A 214 -9.14 4.51 -16.35
N GLY A 215 -9.60 5.61 -16.95
CA GLY A 215 -10.66 6.46 -16.40
C GLY A 215 -10.29 7.22 -15.12
N MET A 216 -9.06 7.08 -14.60
CA MET A 216 -8.63 7.78 -13.39
C MET A 216 -8.62 9.30 -13.60
N PRO A 217 -9.25 10.08 -12.71
CA PRO A 217 -9.37 11.53 -12.89
C PRO A 217 -8.01 12.22 -12.80
N ASN A 218 -7.89 13.40 -13.40
CA ASN A 218 -6.68 14.22 -13.42
C ASN A 218 -6.21 14.68 -12.03
N THR A 219 -7.09 14.56 -11.04
CA THR A 219 -6.78 14.77 -9.62
C THR A 219 -5.98 13.62 -9.01
N SER A 220 -5.72 12.53 -9.72
CA SER A 220 -4.93 11.40 -9.21
C SER A 220 -3.41 11.68 -9.24
N LYS A 221 -2.73 11.51 -8.11
CA LYS A 221 -1.25 11.52 -8.02
C LYS A 221 -0.71 10.17 -8.44
N ARG A 222 -0.09 10.11 -9.62
CA ARG A 222 0.40 8.87 -10.24
C ARG A 222 1.85 8.50 -9.86
N ASN A 223 2.42 9.15 -8.84
CA ASN A 223 3.80 8.93 -8.39
C ASN A 223 3.94 7.77 -7.38
N SER A 224 2.83 7.28 -6.85
CA SER A 224 2.72 6.04 -6.08
C SER A 224 1.32 5.46 -6.24
N PHE A 225 1.14 4.18 -5.93
CA PHE A 225 -0.18 3.54 -5.90
C PHE A 225 -0.20 2.46 -4.84
N ALA A 226 -1.40 2.09 -4.40
CA ALA A 226 -1.62 0.95 -3.52
C ALA A 226 -2.65 0.02 -4.13
N MET A 227 -2.61 -1.24 -3.72
CA MET A 227 -3.54 -2.26 -4.18
C MET A 227 -3.93 -3.15 -3.00
N LEU A 228 -5.11 -3.76 -3.08
CA LEU A 228 -5.52 -4.83 -2.17
C LEU A 228 -6.46 -5.77 -2.93
N HIS A 229 -6.62 -6.98 -2.41
CA HIS A 229 -7.69 -7.89 -2.81
C HIS A 229 -8.65 -8.05 -1.63
N ASP A 230 -9.95 -7.80 -1.86
CA ASP A 230 -10.96 -7.85 -0.80
C ASP A 230 -11.77 -9.16 -0.79
N ARG A 231 -11.20 -10.23 -1.37
CA ARG A 231 -11.84 -11.53 -1.64
C ARG A 231 -12.86 -11.52 -2.79
N SER A 232 -13.36 -10.35 -3.19
CA SER A 232 -14.30 -10.23 -4.30
C SER A 232 -13.68 -9.55 -5.52
N ALA A 233 -12.81 -8.57 -5.28
CA ALA A 233 -12.26 -7.72 -6.32
C ALA A 233 -10.84 -7.28 -6.00
N TYR A 234 -10.06 -7.10 -7.06
CA TYR A 234 -8.74 -6.46 -7.00
C TYR A 234 -8.93 -4.96 -7.10
N ARG A 235 -8.47 -4.23 -6.10
CA ARG A 235 -8.62 -2.78 -5.99
C ARG A 235 -7.31 -2.08 -6.26
N TYR A 236 -7.39 -0.92 -6.90
CA TYR A 236 -6.27 -0.05 -7.21
C TYR A 236 -6.56 1.36 -6.71
N TYR A 237 -5.60 1.98 -6.06
CA TYR A 237 -5.76 3.29 -5.43
C TYR A 237 -4.67 4.26 -5.87
N TYR A 238 -5.11 5.44 -6.27
CA TYR A 238 -4.28 6.64 -6.31
C TYR A 238 -4.69 7.60 -5.22
N LYS A 239 -3.72 8.29 -4.65
CA LYS A 239 -4.01 9.47 -3.83
C LYS A 239 -4.55 10.62 -4.68
N THR A 240 -5.47 11.39 -4.14
CA THR A 240 -5.99 12.63 -4.76
C THR A 240 -5.05 13.83 -4.52
N LYS A 241 -5.07 14.80 -5.44
CA LYS A 241 -4.11 15.90 -5.52
C LYS A 241 -4.09 16.81 -4.28
#